data_AF-A0A7W5B1G7-F1
#
_entry.id   AF-A0A7W5B1G7-F1
#
_cell.length_a   1.000
_cell.length_b   1.000
_cell.length_c   1.000
_cell.angle_alpha   90.00
_cell.angle_beta   90.00
_cell.angle_gamma   90.00
#
_symmetry.space_group_name_H-M   'P 1'
#
loop_
_entity.id
_entity.type
_entity.pdbx_description
1 polymer ?
#
loop_
_entity_poly.entity_id
_entity_poly.type
_entity_poly.pdbx_seq_one_letter_code
_entity_poly.pdbx_strand_id
1 'polypeptide(L)'
;MLFVYGSYMPLRLLEEIRFWKTQEKEHTVVIQEIAPNLEAPYVALLRAWEPIFARTELIAEKLLGALIPCADVLPPWAKAQTDALLHIAAKQSRVFVEQLTKLTTDSRAIAGSPVAVTIVNHIIRESDYFLCVLETLLSSRPEQGEDTEEPLAKQLETSQTESDAREPQVEQAAPEPAPLETPVSNFELQPQLLEEADRAPAASVPIGGHTLPPLPYAYNALEPYIDETTMRIHHDKHHQSYVDGLNKAEKELEKARKSGDFALVKHWERELAFNGAGHYLHTLFWNTMGPSRGGPATGELANQIRRDFGSYDAFKRQFSEAAEKVEGGGWAILVWSPRSRRLEILTAEKHQNLSQWDVIPILPLDVWEHAYYLKHQNKRGDYIKNWWNVVNWPYADERFQKASKLVWEPY
;
A
#
# COMPACT_ATOMS: atom_id res chain seq x y z
N MET A 1 -17.11 4.55 -18.06
CA MET A 1 -16.96 3.55 -16.98
C MET A 1 -17.51 4.11 -15.67
N LEU A 2 -18.80 4.50 -15.62
CA LEU A 2 -19.31 5.50 -14.66
C LEU A 2 -20.53 5.07 -13.82
N PHE A 3 -20.98 3.81 -13.90
CA PHE A 3 -22.22 3.34 -13.25
C PHE A 3 -22.02 2.49 -11.98
N VAL A 4 -20.79 2.49 -11.41
CA VAL A 4 -20.35 1.42 -10.48
C VAL A 4 -20.56 1.76 -8.99
N TYR A 5 -20.65 3.04 -8.60
CA TYR A 5 -20.45 3.44 -7.19
C TYR A 5 -21.74 3.71 -6.37
N GLY A 6 -22.89 3.89 -7.03
CA GLY A 6 -24.23 3.87 -6.39
C GLY A 6 -24.36 4.62 -5.06
N SER A 7 -24.96 3.95 -4.07
CA SER A 7 -25.10 4.43 -2.68
C SER A 7 -23.77 4.53 -1.92
N TYR A 8 -22.73 3.78 -2.32
CA TYR A 8 -21.45 3.68 -1.62
C TYR A 8 -20.50 4.88 -1.85
N MET A 9 -20.88 5.84 -2.70
CA MET A 9 -20.03 6.98 -3.05
C MET A 9 -19.59 7.84 -1.83
N PRO A 10 -20.44 8.15 -0.83
CA PRO A 10 -19.99 8.88 0.37
C PRO A 10 -18.95 8.12 1.18
N LEU A 11 -19.08 6.79 1.31
CA LEU A 11 -18.09 5.95 1.98
C LEU A 11 -16.74 6.02 1.26
N ARG A 12 -16.73 5.95 -0.07
CA ARG A 12 -15.48 6.09 -0.83
C ARG A 12 -14.83 7.46 -0.64
N LEU A 13 -15.60 8.56 -0.65
CA LEU A 13 -15.06 9.90 -0.39
C LEU A 13 -14.36 9.97 0.97
N LEU A 14 -14.92 9.35 2.01
CA LEU A 14 -14.30 9.28 3.33
C LEU A 14 -13.07 8.35 3.36
N GLU A 15 -13.05 7.25 2.61
CA GLU A 15 -11.87 6.39 2.44
C GLU A 15 -10.70 7.17 1.80
N GLU A 16 -10.94 7.94 0.74
CA GLU A 16 -9.94 8.78 0.07
C GLU A 16 -9.50 9.95 0.98
N ILE A 17 -10.44 10.70 1.60
CA ILE A 17 -10.12 11.81 2.52
C ILE A 17 -9.25 11.32 3.68
N ARG A 18 -9.58 10.17 4.29
CA ARG A 18 -8.77 9.62 5.39
C ARG A 18 -7.34 9.34 4.92
N PHE A 19 -7.19 8.58 3.83
CA PHE A 19 -5.88 8.21 3.27
C PHE A 19 -5.01 9.44 2.96
N TRP A 20 -5.56 10.42 2.24
CA TRP A 20 -4.79 11.60 1.82
C TRP A 20 -4.44 12.52 3.00
N LYS A 21 -5.26 12.59 4.05
CA LYS A 21 -4.91 13.32 5.27
C LYS A 21 -3.87 12.60 6.12
N THR A 22 -3.80 11.27 6.07
CA THR A 22 -2.66 10.51 6.64
C THR A 22 -1.36 10.88 5.92
N GLN A 23 -1.35 10.92 4.58
CA GLN A 23 -0.15 11.27 3.79
C GLN A 23 0.28 12.73 3.99
N GLU A 24 -0.63 13.71 3.89
CA GLU A 24 -0.28 15.12 4.10
C GLU A 24 0.25 15.41 5.51
N LYS A 25 -0.25 14.69 6.53
CA LYS A 25 0.29 14.70 7.90
C LYS A 25 1.73 14.17 7.95
N GLU A 26 2.01 13.02 7.33
CA GLU A 26 3.36 12.44 7.23
C GLU A 26 4.32 13.37 6.46
N HIS A 27 3.83 14.04 5.42
CA HIS A 27 4.61 15.03 4.64
C HIS A 27 5.08 16.22 5.50
N THR A 28 4.32 16.64 6.54
CA THR A 28 4.80 17.66 7.48
C THR A 28 6.06 17.24 8.25
N VAL A 29 6.25 15.93 8.47
CA VAL A 29 7.42 15.36 9.13
C VAL A 29 8.57 15.22 8.14
N VAL A 30 8.32 14.65 6.95
CA VAL A 30 9.33 14.50 5.89
C VAL A 30 10.01 15.82 5.57
N ILE A 31 9.26 16.92 5.46
CA ILE A 31 9.82 18.25 5.14
C ILE A 31 10.71 18.81 6.27
N GLN A 32 10.47 18.44 7.53
CA GLN A 32 11.35 18.80 8.65
C GLN A 32 12.65 17.97 8.63
N GLU A 33 12.57 16.66 8.34
CA GLU A 33 13.73 15.74 8.34
C GLU A 33 14.69 16.01 7.17
N ILE A 34 14.19 16.31 5.97
CA ILE A 34 15.04 16.64 4.79
C ILE A 34 15.72 18.03 4.91
N ALA A 35 15.28 18.85 5.87
CA ALA A 35 15.75 20.22 6.05
C ALA A 35 15.98 20.53 7.55
N PRO A 36 16.99 19.91 8.20
CA PRO A 36 17.22 20.07 9.64
C PRO A 36 17.57 21.51 10.08
N ASN A 37 17.87 22.40 9.13
CA ASN A 37 18.11 23.84 9.35
C ASN A 37 16.93 24.74 8.93
N LEU A 38 15.73 24.17 8.76
CA LEU A 38 14.52 24.88 8.34
C LEU A 38 14.19 26.05 9.29
N GLU A 39 13.87 27.22 8.73
CA GLU A 39 13.61 28.40 9.56
C GLU A 39 12.39 28.21 10.48
N ALA A 40 12.51 28.67 11.73
CA ALA A 40 11.52 28.44 12.79
C ALA A 40 10.05 28.79 12.41
N PRO A 41 9.74 29.84 11.62
CA PRO A 41 8.37 30.07 11.15
C PRO A 41 7.79 28.94 10.31
N TYR A 42 8.60 28.28 9.47
CA TYR A 42 8.16 27.16 8.64
C TYR A 42 8.09 25.85 9.44
N VAL A 43 9.00 25.64 10.39
CA VAL A 43 8.90 24.54 11.37
C VAL A 43 7.60 24.66 12.18
N ALA A 44 7.25 25.86 12.63
CA ALA A 44 5.98 26.14 13.30
C ALA A 44 4.76 25.93 12.38
N LEU A 45 4.87 26.31 11.10
CA LEU A 45 3.81 26.14 10.10
C LEU A 45 3.50 24.65 9.86
N LEU A 46 4.52 23.82 9.62
CA LEU A 46 4.36 22.38 9.40
C LEU A 46 3.78 21.69 10.64
N ARG A 47 4.23 22.07 11.84
CA ARG A 47 3.68 21.58 13.12
C ARG A 47 2.26 22.05 13.41
N ALA A 48 1.81 23.16 12.81
CA ALA A 48 0.41 23.59 12.88
C ALA A 48 -0.50 22.78 11.93
N TRP A 49 0.05 22.22 10.85
CA TRP A 49 -0.70 21.40 9.89
C TRP A 49 -0.97 19.96 10.36
N GLU A 50 -0.02 19.33 11.04
CA GLU A 50 -0.18 17.97 11.61
C GLU A 50 -1.54 17.79 12.36
N PRO A 51 -1.90 18.60 13.38
CA PRO A 51 -3.16 18.43 14.11
C PRO A 51 -4.40 18.88 13.32
N ILE A 52 -4.24 19.59 12.21
CA ILE A 52 -5.32 19.96 11.29
C ILE A 52 -5.66 18.76 10.40
N PHE A 53 -4.65 18.08 9.85
CA PHE A 53 -4.82 16.87 9.05
C PHE A 53 -5.28 15.69 9.89
N ALA A 54 -4.64 15.44 11.03
CA ALA A 54 -5.04 14.37 11.98
C ALA A 54 -6.49 14.53 12.46
N ARG A 55 -6.99 15.77 12.57
CA ARG A 55 -8.41 16.02 12.88
C ARG A 55 -9.35 15.66 11.73
N THR A 56 -9.02 16.03 10.49
CA THR A 56 -9.83 15.64 9.32
C THR A 56 -9.82 14.13 9.10
N GLU A 57 -8.66 13.49 9.23
CA GLU A 57 -8.45 12.04 9.20
C GLU A 57 -9.35 11.33 10.24
N LEU A 58 -9.32 11.78 11.50
CA LEU A 58 -10.14 11.23 12.58
C LEU A 58 -11.64 11.46 12.38
N ILE A 59 -12.06 12.57 11.77
CA ILE A 59 -13.47 12.80 11.43
C ILE A 59 -13.88 11.88 10.28
N ALA A 60 -13.05 11.69 9.25
CA ALA A 60 -13.31 10.74 8.18
C ALA A 60 -13.43 9.30 8.71
N GLU A 61 -12.54 8.88 9.62
CA GLU A 61 -12.60 7.58 10.28
C GLU A 61 -13.86 7.39 11.12
N LYS A 62 -14.28 8.41 11.89
CA LYS A 62 -15.54 8.36 12.66
C LYS A 62 -16.78 8.30 11.77
N LEU A 63 -16.80 9.04 10.66
CA LEU A 63 -17.89 8.98 9.69
C LEU A 63 -17.93 7.63 8.97
N LEU A 64 -16.78 7.05 8.63
CA LEU A 64 -16.71 5.66 8.13
C LEU A 64 -17.30 4.69 9.16
N GLY A 65 -16.86 4.75 10.42
CA GLY A 65 -17.39 3.90 11.49
C GLY A 65 -18.90 4.02 11.71
N ALA A 66 -19.48 5.22 11.51
CA ALA A 66 -20.91 5.46 11.62
C ALA A 66 -21.72 5.04 10.38
N LEU A 67 -21.15 5.16 9.18
CA LEU A 67 -21.86 4.93 7.91
C LEU A 67 -21.68 3.53 7.33
N ILE A 68 -20.58 2.83 7.66
CA ILE A 68 -20.35 1.45 7.21
C ILE A 68 -21.45 0.48 7.68
N PRO A 69 -21.94 0.52 8.94
CA PRO A 69 -23.06 -0.34 9.39
C PRO A 69 -24.41 -0.10 8.70
N CYS A 70 -24.54 0.97 7.91
CA CYS A 70 -25.77 1.31 7.17
C CYS A 70 -25.49 1.57 5.67
N ALA A 71 -24.42 0.97 5.12
CA ALA A 71 -23.93 1.26 3.77
C ALA A 71 -24.96 1.06 2.64
N ASP A 72 -25.91 0.13 2.80
CA ASP A 72 -26.97 -0.12 1.83
C ASP A 72 -28.04 0.98 1.78
N VAL A 73 -28.32 1.64 2.92
CA VAL A 73 -29.29 2.72 3.05
C VAL A 73 -28.70 3.80 3.98
N LEU A 74 -27.83 4.64 3.42
CA LEU A 74 -27.18 5.71 4.16
C LEU A 74 -28.21 6.71 4.73
N PRO A 75 -28.06 7.17 5.99
CA PRO A 75 -28.98 8.11 6.60
C PRO A 75 -28.93 9.48 5.91
N PRO A 76 -30.00 10.30 5.94
CA PRO A 76 -30.09 11.56 5.18
C PRO A 76 -28.93 12.54 5.42
N TRP A 77 -28.39 12.58 6.65
CA TRP A 77 -27.26 13.44 7.00
C TRP A 77 -25.91 12.99 6.40
N ALA A 78 -25.79 11.73 5.95
CA ALA A 78 -24.53 11.14 5.50
C ALA A 78 -23.90 11.90 4.33
N LYS A 79 -24.72 12.24 3.32
CA LYS A 79 -24.30 13.04 2.15
C LYS A 79 -23.82 14.42 2.59
N ALA A 80 -24.60 15.12 3.41
CA ALA A 80 -24.29 16.47 3.85
C ALA A 80 -22.98 16.54 4.69
N GLN A 81 -22.78 15.61 5.63
CA GLN A 81 -21.55 15.59 6.43
C GLN A 81 -20.32 15.14 5.62
N THR A 82 -20.48 14.20 4.68
CA THR A 82 -19.40 13.79 3.77
C THR A 82 -19.01 14.94 2.84
N ASP A 83 -19.99 15.62 2.24
CA ASP A 83 -19.75 16.76 1.36
C ASP A 83 -19.13 17.94 2.14
N ALA A 84 -19.54 18.19 3.38
CA ALA A 84 -18.90 19.19 4.24
C ALA A 84 -17.43 18.84 4.55
N LEU A 85 -17.13 17.58 4.92
CA LEU A 85 -15.74 17.16 5.17
C LEU A 85 -14.90 17.20 3.90
N LEU A 86 -15.47 16.86 2.75
CA LEU A 86 -14.83 16.94 1.44
C LEU A 86 -14.39 18.38 1.10
N HIS A 87 -15.27 19.37 1.30
CA HIS A 87 -14.93 20.79 1.11
C HIS A 87 -13.84 21.25 2.08
N ILE A 88 -13.86 20.79 3.33
CA ILE A 88 -12.81 21.05 4.33
C ILE A 88 -11.47 20.44 3.87
N ALA A 89 -11.47 19.16 3.48
CA ALA A 89 -10.29 18.43 3.04
C ALA A 89 -9.64 19.07 1.80
N ALA A 90 -10.43 19.39 0.78
CA ALA A 90 -9.95 20.05 -0.44
C ALA A 90 -9.45 21.48 -0.18
N LYS A 91 -10.06 22.22 0.77
CA LYS A 91 -9.57 23.54 1.17
C LYS A 91 -8.25 23.45 1.93
N GLN A 92 -8.11 22.46 2.83
CA GLN A 92 -6.86 22.21 3.55
C GLN A 92 -5.72 21.89 2.57
N SER A 93 -5.92 20.98 1.63
CA SER A 93 -4.90 20.58 0.65
C SER A 93 -4.47 21.75 -0.25
N ARG A 94 -5.41 22.57 -0.75
CA ARG A 94 -5.07 23.77 -1.55
C ARG A 94 -4.22 24.77 -0.76
N VAL A 95 -4.61 25.10 0.47
CA VAL A 95 -3.84 26.06 1.27
C VAL A 95 -2.48 25.48 1.70
N PHE A 96 -2.37 24.16 1.87
CA PHE A 96 -1.10 23.49 2.10
C PHE A 96 -0.20 23.55 0.86
N VAL A 97 -0.70 23.21 -0.33
CA VAL A 97 0.02 23.36 -1.61
C VAL A 97 0.48 24.81 -1.85
N GLU A 98 -0.38 25.81 -1.63
CA GLU A 98 -0.01 27.23 -1.73
C GLU A 98 1.14 27.62 -0.79
N GLN A 99 1.19 27.02 0.40
CA GLN A 99 2.22 27.30 1.41
C GLN A 99 3.51 26.53 1.13
N LEU A 100 3.44 25.29 0.65
CA LEU A 100 4.61 24.54 0.19
C LEU A 100 5.22 25.15 -1.08
N THR A 101 4.40 25.71 -1.97
CA THR A 101 4.87 26.45 -3.16
C THR A 101 5.65 27.71 -2.77
N LYS A 102 5.24 28.41 -1.70
CA LYS A 102 6.02 29.52 -1.12
C LYS A 102 7.23 29.01 -0.34
N LEU A 103 7.15 27.83 0.26
CA LEU A 103 8.25 27.23 1.01
C LEU A 103 9.46 26.94 0.10
N THR A 104 9.25 26.50 -1.15
CA THR A 104 10.34 26.23 -2.10
C THR A 104 11.01 27.50 -2.65
N THR A 105 10.37 28.67 -2.56
CA THR A 105 10.97 29.97 -2.95
C THR A 105 11.54 30.76 -1.78
N ASP A 106 10.87 30.74 -0.63
CA ASP A 106 11.09 31.72 0.44
C ASP A 106 11.97 31.18 1.58
N SER A 107 11.96 29.86 1.84
CA SER A 107 12.88 29.24 2.80
C SER A 107 14.26 29.08 2.18
N ARG A 108 15.30 29.59 2.84
CA ARG A 108 16.69 29.41 2.39
C ARG A 108 17.18 27.98 2.66
N ALA A 109 16.61 27.30 3.66
CA ALA A 109 16.92 25.91 3.95
C ALA A 109 16.39 24.97 2.85
N ILE A 110 15.19 25.23 2.33
CA ILE A 110 14.63 24.49 1.20
C ILE A 110 15.26 24.95 -0.12
N ALA A 111 15.18 26.23 -0.49
CA ALA A 111 15.69 26.76 -1.75
C ALA A 111 17.21 26.56 -1.94
N GLY A 112 17.97 26.53 -0.84
CA GLY A 112 19.41 26.23 -0.85
C GLY A 112 19.76 24.75 -1.05
N SER A 113 18.78 23.85 -1.04
CA SER A 113 18.93 22.41 -1.24
C SER A 113 18.07 21.94 -2.43
N PRO A 114 18.67 21.69 -3.62
CA PRO A 114 17.93 21.21 -4.78
C PRO A 114 17.15 19.91 -4.51
N VAL A 115 17.67 19.04 -3.62
CA VAL A 115 16.99 17.83 -3.17
C VAL A 115 15.74 18.17 -2.35
N ALA A 116 15.81 19.12 -1.42
CA ALA A 116 14.65 19.53 -0.63
C ALA A 116 13.57 20.22 -1.48
N VAL A 117 13.95 21.13 -2.40
CA VAL A 117 13.02 21.71 -3.39
C VAL A 117 12.31 20.62 -4.19
N THR A 118 13.07 19.63 -4.66
CA THR A 118 12.55 18.53 -5.48
C THR A 118 11.56 17.66 -4.69
N ILE A 119 11.85 17.31 -3.44
CA ILE A 119 10.95 16.52 -2.58
C ILE A 119 9.68 17.32 -2.22
N VAL A 120 9.78 18.60 -1.89
CA VAL A 120 8.59 19.44 -1.63
C VAL A 120 7.73 19.57 -2.89
N ASN A 121 8.34 19.65 -4.08
CA ASN A 121 7.62 19.62 -5.36
C ASN A 121 7.01 18.24 -5.71
N HIS A 122 7.48 17.13 -5.11
CA HIS A 122 6.80 15.84 -5.20
C HIS A 122 5.56 15.81 -4.30
N ILE A 123 5.72 16.21 -3.03
CA ILE A 123 4.62 16.35 -2.05
C ILE A 123 3.50 17.25 -2.59
N ILE A 124 3.83 18.37 -3.25
CA ILE A 124 2.86 19.24 -3.92
C ILE A 124 2.08 18.48 -5.00
N ARG A 125 2.77 17.77 -5.91
CA ARG A 125 2.13 16.99 -6.99
C ARG A 125 1.18 15.92 -6.45
N GLU A 126 1.46 15.34 -5.29
CA GLU A 126 0.60 14.33 -4.66
C GLU A 126 -0.67 14.95 -4.04
N SER A 127 -0.57 16.09 -3.35
CA SER A 127 -1.74 16.87 -2.91
C SER A 127 -2.56 17.40 -4.09
N ASP A 128 -1.92 17.81 -5.20
CA ASP A 128 -2.62 18.21 -6.43
C ASP A 128 -3.32 17.04 -7.12
N TYR A 129 -2.71 15.84 -7.11
CA TYR A 129 -3.36 14.62 -7.59
C TYR A 129 -4.61 14.29 -6.76
N PHE A 130 -4.54 14.39 -5.43
CA PHE A 130 -5.72 14.25 -4.55
C PHE A 130 -6.82 15.25 -4.92
N LEU A 131 -6.48 16.52 -5.12
CA LEU A 131 -7.44 17.55 -5.54
C LEU A 131 -8.10 17.20 -6.89
N CYS A 132 -7.31 16.78 -7.88
CA CYS A 132 -7.83 16.35 -9.18
C CYS A 132 -8.74 15.11 -9.09
N VAL A 133 -8.42 14.14 -8.23
CA VAL A 133 -9.29 12.99 -7.94
C VAL A 133 -10.60 13.43 -7.31
N LEU A 134 -10.57 14.34 -6.32
CA LEU A 134 -11.79 14.87 -5.69
C LEU A 134 -12.66 15.68 -6.66
N GLU A 135 -12.06 16.52 -7.50
CA GLU A 135 -12.76 17.30 -8.52
C GLU A 135 -13.40 16.37 -9.55
N THR A 136 -12.68 15.36 -10.03
CA THR A 136 -13.22 14.34 -10.97
C THR A 136 -14.42 13.58 -10.35
N LEU A 137 -14.33 13.22 -9.07
CA LEU A 137 -15.41 12.56 -8.33
C LEU A 137 -16.62 13.48 -8.05
N LEU A 138 -16.42 14.80 -8.00
CA LEU A 138 -17.48 15.79 -7.87
C LEU A 138 -18.16 16.08 -9.21
N SER A 139 -17.39 16.35 -10.26
CA SER A 139 -17.89 16.63 -11.62
C SER A 139 -18.59 15.43 -12.28
N SER A 140 -18.46 14.21 -11.73
CA SER A 140 -19.24 13.05 -12.17
C SER A 140 -20.67 12.98 -11.61
N ARG A 141 -21.09 13.94 -10.77
CA ARG A 141 -22.47 14.01 -10.25
C ARG A 141 -23.39 14.65 -11.29
N PRO A 142 -24.55 14.04 -11.63
CA PRO A 142 -25.59 14.75 -12.37
C PRO A 142 -26.18 15.87 -11.50
N GLU A 143 -26.50 17.01 -12.11
CA GLU A 143 -27.15 18.11 -11.42
C GLU A 143 -28.54 17.68 -10.92
N GLN A 144 -28.78 17.88 -9.63
CA GLN A 144 -30.11 17.93 -9.02
C GLN A 144 -30.19 19.27 -8.29
N GLY A 145 -31.36 19.92 -8.41
CA GLY A 145 -31.50 21.36 -8.24
C GLY A 145 -31.23 21.92 -6.84
N GLU A 146 -31.23 23.25 -6.78
CA GLU A 146 -31.07 24.03 -5.55
C GLU A 146 -32.29 23.84 -4.63
N ASP A 147 -32.12 23.11 -3.52
CA ASP A 147 -32.96 23.23 -2.33
C ASP A 147 -32.18 24.05 -1.28
N THR A 148 -32.65 25.26 -0.99
CA THR A 148 -31.99 26.21 -0.09
C THR A 148 -32.48 26.07 1.35
N GLU A 149 -31.69 25.44 2.23
CA GLU A 149 -31.85 25.55 3.68
C GLU A 149 -30.56 25.98 4.38
N GLU A 150 -30.70 26.64 5.54
CA GLU A 150 -29.67 27.46 6.17
C GLU A 150 -28.69 26.62 7.04
N PRO A 151 -27.38 26.95 7.11
CA PRO A 151 -26.42 26.10 7.81
C PRO A 151 -26.67 25.97 9.32
N LEU A 152 -26.67 24.73 9.84
CA LEU A 152 -26.84 24.37 11.25
C LEU A 152 -25.63 24.76 12.14
N ALA A 153 -25.32 26.05 12.21
CA ALA A 153 -24.16 26.59 12.93
C ALA A 153 -24.45 27.01 14.39
N LYS A 154 -25.66 26.76 14.91
CA LYS A 154 -26.12 27.20 16.24
C LYS A 154 -27.01 26.18 16.95
N GLN A 155 -26.50 24.97 17.21
CA GLN A 155 -27.21 23.99 18.07
C GLN A 155 -26.29 22.98 18.79
N LEU A 156 -25.15 23.46 19.32
CA LEU A 156 -24.25 22.69 20.18
C LEU A 156 -23.88 23.43 21.50
N GLU A 157 -24.78 24.26 22.00
CA GLU A 157 -24.74 24.82 23.36
C GLU A 157 -26.13 24.79 24.00
N THR A 158 -26.47 23.72 24.72
CA THR A 158 -27.19 23.69 26.02
C THR A 158 -27.72 22.28 26.39
N SER A 159 -27.91 22.08 27.70
CA SER A 159 -28.78 21.06 28.34
C SER A 159 -28.45 19.58 28.20
N GLN A 160 -27.87 19.06 29.28
CA GLN A 160 -28.10 17.68 29.77
C GLN A 160 -29.55 17.53 30.28
N THR A 161 -30.11 16.31 30.27
CA THR A 161 -30.60 15.53 31.45
C THR A 161 -31.70 14.53 31.08
N GLU A 162 -31.61 13.31 31.63
CA GLU A 162 -32.73 12.40 31.95
C GLU A 162 -33.61 11.81 30.80
N SER A 163 -34.35 10.70 30.97
CA SER A 163 -34.11 9.50 31.82
C SER A 163 -35.02 8.31 31.41
N ASP A 164 -34.76 7.16 32.06
CA ASP A 164 -35.67 6.03 32.33
C ASP A 164 -35.79 4.88 31.29
N ALA A 165 -36.25 3.72 31.79
CA ALA A 165 -35.94 2.40 31.25
C ALA A 165 -37.17 1.57 30.85
N ARG A 166 -36.94 0.42 30.16
CA ARG A 166 -37.66 -0.85 30.38
C ARG A 166 -37.05 -2.06 29.65
N GLU A 167 -37.07 -3.18 30.37
CA GLU A 167 -36.84 -4.59 30.01
C GLU A 167 -37.65 -5.44 31.04
N PRO A 168 -37.66 -6.79 31.06
CA PRO A 168 -37.17 -7.80 30.09
C PRO A 168 -38.39 -8.53 29.40
N GLN A 169 -38.54 -9.83 29.04
CA GLN A 169 -37.90 -11.13 29.35
C GLN A 169 -38.02 -12.20 28.23
N VAL A 170 -36.91 -12.93 28.00
CA VAL A 170 -36.73 -14.42 28.04
C VAL A 170 -37.78 -15.36 27.41
N GLU A 171 -37.31 -16.25 26.51
CA GLU A 171 -37.53 -17.72 26.63
C GLU A 171 -36.39 -18.55 25.99
N GLN A 172 -36.38 -19.88 26.20
CA GLN A 172 -35.33 -20.89 25.94
C GLN A 172 -35.97 -22.14 25.27
N ALA A 173 -35.28 -23.21 24.81
CA ALA A 173 -34.01 -23.40 24.09
C ALA A 173 -33.86 -24.90 23.69
N ALA A 174 -33.25 -25.20 22.51
CA ALA A 174 -32.65 -26.50 22.13
C ALA A 174 -33.59 -27.75 22.02
N PRO A 175 -33.14 -28.96 21.57
CA PRO A 175 -31.81 -29.35 21.04
C PRO A 175 -31.80 -30.11 19.69
N GLU A 176 -30.59 -30.33 19.14
CA GLU A 176 -30.27 -31.27 18.05
C GLU A 176 -29.93 -32.70 18.58
N PRO A 177 -29.74 -33.68 17.68
CA PRO A 177 -28.78 -34.76 17.93
C PRO A 177 -27.85 -35.13 16.75
N ALA A 178 -26.54 -34.90 16.95
CA ALA A 178 -25.35 -35.74 16.66
C ALA A 178 -25.15 -36.53 15.31
N PRO A 179 -23.89 -36.70 14.86
CA PRO A 179 -23.55 -37.28 13.53
C PRO A 179 -23.23 -38.80 13.53
N LEU A 180 -22.94 -39.34 12.34
CA LEU A 180 -22.39 -40.68 12.11
C LEU A 180 -21.11 -40.61 11.25
N GLU A 181 -20.03 -41.23 11.73
CA GLU A 181 -18.79 -41.46 10.97
C GLU A 181 -18.66 -42.94 10.57
N THR A 182 -18.02 -43.20 9.43
CA THR A 182 -17.35 -44.49 9.15
C THR A 182 -16.10 -44.27 8.28
N PRO A 183 -14.97 -44.97 8.53
CA PRO A 183 -13.71 -44.73 7.83
C PRO A 183 -13.54 -45.61 6.57
N VAL A 184 -12.63 -45.19 5.68
CA VAL A 184 -12.06 -46.05 4.61
C VAL A 184 -10.53 -45.96 4.68
N SER A 185 -9.85 -47.10 4.48
CA SER A 185 -8.45 -47.33 4.84
C SER A 185 -7.43 -47.05 3.72
N ASN A 186 -6.23 -46.69 4.17
CA ASN A 186 -4.89 -46.90 3.58
C ASN A 186 -4.77 -47.37 2.12
N PHE A 187 -3.93 -46.65 1.37
CA PHE A 187 -3.04 -47.26 0.38
C PHE A 187 -1.59 -46.95 0.77
N GLU A 188 -0.78 -47.99 0.98
CA GLU A 188 0.64 -47.86 1.31
C GLU A 188 1.48 -47.79 0.01
N LEU A 189 2.49 -46.93 0.00
CA LEU A 189 3.54 -46.90 -1.03
C LEU A 189 4.93 -46.90 -0.37
N GLN A 190 5.92 -47.46 -1.06
CA GLN A 190 7.08 -48.06 -0.43
C GLN A 190 8.19 -47.04 -0.07
N PRO A 191 8.95 -47.26 1.03
CA PRO A 191 9.81 -46.23 1.62
C PRO A 191 11.25 -46.23 1.05
N GLN A 192 11.49 -45.51 -0.05
CA GLN A 192 12.84 -45.34 -0.64
C GLN A 192 13.17 -43.90 -1.10
N LEU A 193 12.50 -42.88 -0.55
CA LEU A 193 12.79 -41.45 -0.79
C LEU A 193 12.97 -40.63 0.50
N LEU A 194 13.28 -41.29 1.62
CA LEU A 194 13.41 -40.67 2.95
C LEU A 194 14.88 -40.39 3.31
N GLU A 195 15.47 -39.35 2.73
CA GLU A 195 16.72 -38.77 3.27
C GLU A 195 16.90 -37.25 3.08
N GLU A 196 16.02 -36.55 2.33
CA GLU A 196 15.94 -35.07 2.31
C GLU A 196 14.72 -34.51 3.07
N ALA A 197 13.88 -35.38 3.66
CA ALA A 197 12.55 -35.04 4.16
C ALA A 197 12.47 -34.58 5.63
N ASP A 198 13.61 -34.41 6.33
CA ASP A 198 13.65 -34.14 7.78
C ASP A 198 14.16 -32.72 8.14
N ARG A 199 13.79 -31.72 7.32
CA ARG A 199 13.58 -30.37 7.86
C ARG A 199 12.12 -30.26 8.30
N ALA A 200 11.91 -30.25 9.61
CA ALA A 200 10.61 -29.94 10.20
C ALA A 200 10.00 -28.67 9.54
N PRO A 201 8.69 -28.65 9.26
CA PRO A 201 8.06 -27.51 8.60
C PRO A 201 8.29 -26.24 9.42
N ALA A 202 8.84 -25.21 8.78
CA ALA A 202 9.05 -23.91 9.43
C ALA A 202 7.71 -23.41 9.98
N ALA A 203 7.69 -23.04 11.26
CA ALA A 203 6.45 -22.62 11.92
C ALA A 203 5.82 -21.45 11.17
N SER A 204 4.50 -21.53 10.97
CA SER A 204 3.72 -20.44 10.39
C SER A 204 3.90 -19.16 11.20
N VAL A 205 4.06 -18.01 10.52
CA VAL A 205 4.06 -16.70 11.19
C VAL A 205 2.71 -16.55 11.93
N PRO A 206 2.71 -16.29 13.25
CA PRO A 206 1.47 -16.13 14.00
C PRO A 206 0.81 -14.79 13.66
N ILE A 207 -0.51 -14.69 13.91
CA ILE A 207 -1.32 -13.51 13.62
C ILE A 207 -0.70 -12.25 14.22
N GLY A 208 -0.31 -11.33 13.33
CA GLY A 208 0.39 -10.10 13.66
C GLY A 208 1.76 -10.28 14.32
N GLY A 209 2.49 -11.34 13.94
CA GLY A 209 3.87 -11.63 14.32
C GLY A 209 4.88 -11.51 13.18
N HIS A 210 4.54 -10.83 12.08
CA HIS A 210 5.51 -10.49 11.02
C HIS A 210 6.56 -9.53 11.56
N THR A 211 7.76 -9.58 10.98
CA THR A 211 8.92 -8.78 11.41
C THR A 211 9.63 -8.19 10.19
N LEU A 212 10.33 -7.07 10.38
CA LEU A 212 11.20 -6.50 9.36
C LEU A 212 12.44 -7.41 9.19
N PRO A 213 12.63 -8.09 8.03
CA PRO A 213 13.81 -8.90 7.80
C PRO A 213 15.03 -7.99 7.61
N PRO A 214 16.18 -8.28 8.22
CA PRO A 214 17.37 -7.45 8.04
C PRO A 214 17.87 -7.50 6.59
N LEU A 215 18.40 -6.38 6.09
CA LEU A 215 19.08 -6.35 4.79
C LEU A 215 20.22 -7.39 4.72
N PRO A 216 20.38 -8.12 3.61
CA PRO A 216 21.46 -9.10 3.42
C PRO A 216 22.83 -8.45 3.12
N TYR A 217 22.94 -7.12 3.23
CA TYR A 217 24.14 -6.32 3.02
C TYR A 217 24.01 -4.96 3.76
N ALA A 218 25.11 -4.23 3.94
CA ALA A 218 25.09 -2.90 4.54
C ALA A 218 24.37 -1.87 3.64
N TYR A 219 23.71 -0.87 4.23
CA TYR A 219 22.89 0.13 3.51
C TYR A 219 23.61 0.82 2.34
N ASN A 220 24.92 1.05 2.42
CA ASN A 220 25.73 1.67 1.36
C ASN A 220 26.32 0.67 0.33
N ALA A 221 26.08 -0.63 0.49
CA ALA A 221 26.70 -1.67 -0.34
C ALA A 221 26.23 -1.69 -1.81
N LEU A 222 25.19 -0.92 -2.16
CA LEU A 222 24.69 -0.77 -3.52
C LEU A 222 25.22 0.48 -4.24
N GLU A 223 26.12 1.25 -3.60
CA GLU A 223 26.76 2.39 -4.23
C GLU A 223 27.74 1.98 -5.34
N PRO A 224 27.90 2.79 -6.41
CA PRO A 224 27.30 4.13 -6.61
C PRO A 224 25.86 4.11 -7.16
N TYR A 225 25.26 2.92 -7.38
CA TYR A 225 24.02 2.76 -8.16
C TYR A 225 22.76 3.22 -7.42
N ILE A 226 22.63 2.81 -6.15
CA ILE A 226 21.60 3.25 -5.18
C ILE A 226 22.37 3.73 -3.94
N ASP A 227 21.98 4.86 -3.34
CA ASP A 227 22.70 5.47 -2.19
C ASP A 227 22.24 4.94 -0.83
N GLU A 228 23.09 5.16 0.19
CA GLU A 228 22.78 4.77 1.57
C GLU A 228 21.49 5.39 2.11
N THR A 229 21.20 6.66 1.80
CA THR A 229 20.06 7.40 2.38
C THR A 229 18.74 6.82 1.90
N THR A 230 18.63 6.57 0.59
CA THR A 230 17.49 5.87 -0.01
C THR A 230 17.34 4.49 0.61
N MET A 231 18.40 3.67 0.61
CA MET A 231 18.34 2.31 1.20
C MET A 231 17.91 2.31 2.67
N ARG A 232 18.37 3.27 3.46
CA ARG A 232 18.05 3.41 4.88
C ARG A 232 16.59 3.78 5.11
N ILE A 233 16.07 4.79 4.42
CA ILE A 233 14.68 5.23 4.58
C ILE A 233 13.71 4.16 4.04
N HIS A 234 14.01 3.60 2.87
CA HIS A 234 13.19 2.60 2.20
C HIS A 234 13.05 1.30 3.04
N HIS A 235 14.10 0.88 3.76
CA HIS A 235 14.03 -0.23 4.71
C HIS A 235 13.47 0.19 6.09
N ASP A 236 14.10 1.14 6.78
CA ASP A 236 13.83 1.46 8.20
C ASP A 236 12.52 2.23 8.41
N LYS A 237 11.87 2.71 7.33
CA LYS A 237 10.58 3.43 7.38
C LYS A 237 9.52 2.77 6.52
N HIS A 238 9.72 2.67 5.20
CA HIS A 238 8.67 2.16 4.29
C HIS A 238 8.44 0.65 4.51
N HIS A 239 9.47 -0.18 4.51
CA HIS A 239 9.28 -1.61 4.76
C HIS A 239 8.75 -1.91 6.18
N GLN A 240 9.20 -1.15 7.18
CA GLN A 240 8.69 -1.24 8.56
C GLN A 240 7.19 -0.89 8.66
N SER A 241 6.72 0.17 7.98
CA SER A 241 5.29 0.54 8.05
C SER A 241 4.37 -0.52 7.42
N TYR A 242 4.80 -1.21 6.35
CA TYR A 242 4.06 -2.36 5.80
C TYR A 242 4.04 -3.55 6.77
N VAL A 243 5.13 -3.81 7.52
CA VAL A 243 5.15 -4.85 8.58
C VAL A 243 4.12 -4.52 9.66
N ASP A 244 4.11 -3.27 10.17
CA ASP A 244 3.20 -2.85 11.23
C ASP A 244 1.74 -2.78 10.77
N GLY A 245 1.50 -2.33 9.53
CA GLY A 245 0.18 -2.29 8.90
C GLY A 245 -0.41 -3.68 8.67
N LEU A 246 0.39 -4.63 8.18
CA LEU A 246 0.02 -6.04 8.06
C LEU A 246 -0.30 -6.63 9.43
N ASN A 247 0.58 -6.41 10.41
CA ASN A 247 0.42 -6.88 11.78
C ASN A 247 -0.83 -6.34 12.48
N LYS A 248 -1.27 -5.12 12.12
CA LYS A 248 -2.52 -4.51 12.60
C LYS A 248 -3.74 -5.12 11.91
N ALA A 249 -3.71 -5.27 10.60
CA ALA A 249 -4.81 -5.81 9.81
C ALA A 249 -5.17 -7.24 10.23
N GLU A 250 -4.18 -8.13 10.38
CA GLU A 250 -4.41 -9.52 10.81
C GLU A 250 -5.05 -9.61 12.20
N LYS A 251 -4.63 -8.75 13.15
CA LYS A 251 -5.16 -8.72 14.53
C LYS A 251 -6.59 -8.20 14.58
N GLU A 252 -6.92 -7.15 13.83
CA GLU A 252 -8.29 -6.63 13.77
C GLU A 252 -9.23 -7.59 13.01
N LEU A 253 -8.76 -8.32 11.99
CA LEU A 253 -9.50 -9.41 11.36
C LEU A 253 -9.70 -10.61 12.31
N GLU A 254 -8.72 -10.93 13.16
CA GLU A 254 -8.88 -11.98 14.17
C GLU A 254 -9.89 -11.59 15.26
N LYS A 255 -9.84 -10.33 15.71
CA LYS A 255 -10.81 -9.73 16.63
C LYS A 255 -12.22 -9.75 16.04
N ALA A 256 -12.39 -9.38 14.76
CA ALA A 256 -13.67 -9.48 14.04
C ALA A 256 -14.22 -10.92 14.03
N ARG A 257 -13.36 -11.91 13.73
CA ARG A 257 -13.74 -13.35 13.81
C ARG A 257 -14.12 -13.80 15.22
N LYS A 258 -13.54 -13.20 16.27
CA LYS A 258 -13.81 -13.52 17.68
C LYS A 258 -15.07 -12.83 18.24
N SER A 259 -15.42 -11.64 17.74
CA SER A 259 -16.62 -10.89 18.18
C SER A 259 -17.85 -11.16 17.31
N GLY A 260 -17.67 -11.57 16.06
CA GLY A 260 -18.72 -11.59 15.04
C GLY A 260 -19.01 -10.21 14.42
N ASP A 261 -18.29 -9.16 14.82
CA ASP A 261 -18.39 -7.83 14.21
C ASP A 261 -17.50 -7.73 12.98
N PHE A 262 -18.13 -7.81 11.81
CA PHE A 262 -17.48 -7.69 10.50
C PHE A 262 -17.67 -6.31 9.85
N ALA A 263 -18.14 -5.28 10.56
CA ALA A 263 -18.41 -3.97 9.95
C ALA A 263 -17.17 -3.45 9.17
N LEU A 264 -16.00 -3.46 9.79
CA LEU A 264 -14.75 -2.99 9.17
C LEU A 264 -14.04 -4.04 8.29
N VAL A 265 -14.64 -5.19 7.97
CA VAL A 265 -13.95 -6.29 7.24
C VAL A 265 -13.41 -5.82 5.89
N LYS A 266 -14.20 -5.06 5.10
CA LYS A 266 -13.75 -4.48 3.81
C LYS A 266 -12.51 -3.60 3.97
N HIS A 267 -12.42 -2.83 5.06
CA HIS A 267 -11.25 -2.00 5.34
C HIS A 267 -10.05 -2.86 5.70
N TRP A 268 -10.19 -3.82 6.62
CA TRP A 268 -9.04 -4.60 7.09
C TRP A 268 -8.53 -5.59 6.04
N GLU A 269 -9.37 -6.17 5.19
CA GLU A 269 -8.92 -6.96 4.02
C GLU A 269 -8.18 -6.09 3.00
N ARG A 270 -8.57 -4.80 2.83
CA ARG A 270 -7.81 -3.84 2.00
C ARG A 270 -6.43 -3.56 2.60
N GLU A 271 -6.33 -3.37 3.92
CA GLU A 271 -5.04 -3.18 4.60
C GLU A 271 -4.19 -4.44 4.55
N LEU A 272 -4.79 -5.63 4.71
CA LEU A 272 -4.12 -6.92 4.61
C LEU A 272 -3.48 -7.08 3.22
N ALA A 273 -4.23 -6.78 2.15
CA ALA A 273 -3.73 -6.87 0.78
C ALA A 273 -2.64 -5.84 0.48
N PHE A 274 -2.82 -4.56 0.84
CA PHE A 274 -1.85 -3.50 0.58
C PHE A 274 -0.54 -3.69 1.36
N ASN A 275 -0.64 -3.87 2.69
CA ASN A 275 0.53 -3.99 3.56
C ASN A 275 1.18 -5.37 3.43
N GLY A 276 0.41 -6.44 3.21
CA GLY A 276 0.93 -7.78 2.93
C GLY A 276 1.76 -7.80 1.65
N ALA A 277 1.21 -7.32 0.54
CA ALA A 277 1.96 -7.23 -0.71
C ALA A 277 3.17 -6.28 -0.58
N GLY A 278 3.04 -5.16 0.11
CA GLY A 278 4.16 -4.26 0.43
C GLY A 278 5.28 -4.98 1.17
N HIS A 279 4.98 -5.62 2.29
CA HIS A 279 5.96 -6.38 3.09
C HIS A 279 6.63 -7.50 2.29
N TYR A 280 5.86 -8.29 1.52
CA TYR A 280 6.42 -9.41 0.76
C TYR A 280 7.26 -8.95 -0.45
N LEU A 281 6.84 -7.93 -1.20
CA LEU A 281 7.61 -7.43 -2.34
C LEU A 281 8.94 -6.80 -1.92
N HIS A 282 8.97 -6.00 -0.86
CA HIS A 282 10.23 -5.44 -0.31
C HIS A 282 11.16 -6.55 0.21
N THR A 283 10.62 -7.56 0.89
CA THR A 283 11.40 -8.73 1.36
C THR A 283 12.11 -9.45 0.20
N LEU A 284 11.48 -9.52 -0.97
CA LEU A 284 12.11 -10.05 -2.18
C LEU A 284 13.11 -9.06 -2.78
N PHE A 285 12.73 -7.77 -2.90
CA PHE A 285 13.54 -6.70 -3.49
C PHE A 285 14.96 -6.65 -2.89
N TRP A 286 15.08 -6.68 -1.55
CA TRP A 286 16.36 -6.71 -0.85
C TRP A 286 17.22 -7.91 -1.21
N ASN A 287 16.63 -9.11 -1.31
CA ASN A 287 17.38 -10.33 -1.62
C ASN A 287 17.72 -10.45 -3.11
N THR A 288 16.91 -9.84 -3.99
CA THR A 288 17.19 -9.73 -5.44
C THR A 288 18.21 -8.66 -5.80
N MET A 289 18.81 -7.96 -4.83
CA MET A 289 19.92 -7.03 -5.03
C MET A 289 21.19 -7.46 -4.27
N GLY A 290 22.32 -6.81 -4.51
CA GLY A 290 23.52 -6.95 -3.69
C GLY A 290 24.78 -6.24 -4.23
N PRO A 291 25.84 -6.14 -3.41
CA PRO A 291 27.14 -5.62 -3.82
C PRO A 291 27.81 -6.52 -4.88
N SER A 292 28.50 -5.90 -5.85
CA SER A 292 29.26 -6.60 -6.91
C SER A 292 28.43 -7.64 -7.69
N ARG A 293 27.18 -7.28 -8.03
CA ARG A 293 26.24 -8.10 -8.80
C ARG A 293 26.03 -7.55 -10.22
N GLY A 294 24.83 -7.69 -10.78
CA GLY A 294 24.50 -7.29 -12.14
C GLY A 294 24.97 -8.28 -13.21
N GLY A 295 25.17 -7.79 -14.43
CA GLY A 295 25.50 -8.63 -15.59
C GLY A 295 24.25 -9.32 -16.21
N PRO A 296 24.44 -10.38 -17.02
CA PRO A 296 23.35 -11.19 -17.56
C PRO A 296 22.84 -12.21 -16.53
N ALA A 297 21.60 -12.66 -16.72
CA ALA A 297 21.04 -13.77 -15.94
C ALA A 297 21.88 -15.05 -16.08
N THR A 298 21.93 -15.84 -15.01
CA THR A 298 22.64 -17.13 -14.91
C THR A 298 21.68 -18.28 -14.61
N GLY A 299 22.18 -19.53 -14.63
CA GLY A 299 21.43 -20.71 -14.18
C GLY A 299 20.28 -21.13 -15.10
N GLU A 300 19.26 -21.77 -14.51
CA GLU A 300 18.07 -22.24 -15.22
C GLU A 300 17.16 -21.07 -15.63
N LEU A 301 17.09 -20.03 -14.80
CA LEU A 301 16.39 -18.78 -15.09
C LEU A 301 16.92 -18.13 -16.36
N ALA A 302 18.23 -18.15 -16.62
CA ALA A 302 18.79 -17.67 -17.88
C ALA A 302 18.31 -18.46 -19.09
N ASN A 303 18.09 -19.77 -18.95
CA ASN A 303 17.60 -20.63 -20.01
C ASN A 303 16.11 -20.35 -20.27
N GLN A 304 15.30 -20.22 -19.22
CA GLN A 304 13.88 -19.91 -19.32
C GLN A 304 13.64 -18.48 -19.84
N ILE A 305 14.46 -17.49 -19.45
CA ILE A 305 14.41 -16.13 -20.02
C ILE A 305 14.66 -16.15 -21.55
N ARG A 306 15.65 -16.93 -22.03
CA ARG A 306 15.88 -17.08 -23.47
C ARG A 306 14.75 -17.82 -24.19
N ARG A 307 14.05 -18.74 -23.50
CA ARG A 307 12.90 -19.48 -24.03
C ARG A 307 11.67 -18.58 -24.21
N ASP A 308 11.35 -17.77 -23.21
CA ASP A 308 10.07 -17.05 -23.16
C ASP A 308 10.15 -15.65 -23.80
N PHE A 309 11.29 -14.96 -23.68
CA PHE A 309 11.52 -13.63 -24.25
C PHE A 309 12.45 -13.65 -25.48
N GLY A 310 12.89 -14.83 -25.93
CA GLY A 310 13.81 -15.03 -27.06
C GLY A 310 15.28 -14.68 -26.77
N SER A 311 15.56 -13.65 -25.98
CA SER A 311 16.92 -13.32 -25.51
C SER A 311 16.91 -12.55 -24.19
N TYR A 312 18.07 -12.53 -23.50
CA TYR A 312 18.24 -11.71 -22.30
C TYR A 312 18.08 -10.20 -22.60
N ASP A 313 18.55 -9.72 -23.74
CA ASP A 313 18.43 -8.30 -24.10
C ASP A 313 16.98 -7.91 -24.44
N ALA A 314 16.23 -8.82 -25.06
CA ALA A 314 14.79 -8.63 -25.32
C ALA A 314 13.99 -8.58 -24.01
N PHE A 315 14.24 -9.53 -23.10
CA PHE A 315 13.72 -9.51 -21.72
C PHE A 315 14.09 -8.19 -21.00
N LYS A 316 15.38 -7.84 -20.97
CA LYS A 316 15.90 -6.68 -20.25
C LYS A 316 15.27 -5.38 -20.76
N ARG A 317 15.09 -5.25 -22.08
CA ARG A 317 14.37 -4.14 -22.71
C ARG A 317 12.91 -4.12 -22.27
N GLN A 318 12.17 -5.22 -22.42
CA GLN A 318 10.75 -5.28 -22.04
C GLN A 318 10.54 -4.96 -20.55
N PHE A 319 11.38 -5.50 -19.67
CA PHE A 319 11.32 -5.24 -18.23
C PHE A 319 11.62 -3.76 -17.90
N SER A 320 12.61 -3.16 -18.56
CA SER A 320 12.95 -1.74 -18.35
C SER A 320 11.84 -0.81 -18.84
N GLU A 321 11.29 -1.08 -20.03
CA GLU A 321 10.17 -0.33 -20.61
C GLU A 321 8.90 -0.45 -19.76
N ALA A 322 8.64 -1.63 -19.18
CA ALA A 322 7.54 -1.85 -18.24
C ALA A 322 7.75 -1.08 -16.92
N ALA A 323 8.96 -1.14 -16.35
CA ALA A 323 9.33 -0.42 -15.14
C ALA A 323 9.21 1.10 -15.30
N GLU A 324 9.62 1.65 -16.44
CA GLU A 324 9.51 3.10 -16.70
C GLU A 324 8.05 3.55 -16.77
N LYS A 325 7.18 2.72 -17.34
CA LYS A 325 5.77 3.03 -17.67
C LYS A 325 4.74 2.61 -16.61
N VAL A 326 5.16 2.20 -15.41
CA VAL A 326 4.24 2.00 -14.28
C VAL A 326 3.52 3.32 -13.96
N GLU A 327 2.19 3.34 -13.98
CA GLU A 327 1.41 4.53 -13.63
C GLU A 327 1.39 4.73 -12.11
N GLY A 328 1.77 5.94 -11.65
CA GLY A 328 1.93 6.25 -10.23
C GLY A 328 3.07 5.46 -9.56
N GLY A 329 2.86 5.08 -8.30
CA GLY A 329 3.73 4.20 -7.53
C GLY A 329 3.38 2.72 -7.74
N GLY A 330 4.39 1.89 -7.96
CA GLY A 330 4.21 0.47 -8.26
C GLY A 330 5.53 -0.24 -8.59
N TRP A 331 5.45 -1.34 -9.33
CA TRP A 331 6.54 -2.29 -9.55
C TRP A 331 6.57 -2.83 -10.97
N ALA A 332 7.76 -3.11 -11.50
CA ALA A 332 7.92 -4.13 -12.54
C ALA A 332 8.30 -5.46 -11.89
N ILE A 333 7.60 -6.54 -12.24
CA ILE A 333 7.80 -7.85 -11.61
C ILE A 333 7.93 -8.92 -12.69
N LEU A 334 9.09 -9.59 -12.72
CA LEU A 334 9.24 -10.85 -13.43
C LEU A 334 8.63 -11.94 -12.56
N VAL A 335 7.61 -12.61 -13.06
CA VAL A 335 6.89 -13.68 -12.37
C VAL A 335 7.07 -15.00 -13.10
N TRP A 336 7.02 -16.12 -12.37
CA TRP A 336 6.66 -17.41 -12.94
C TRP A 336 5.15 -17.55 -12.90
N SER A 337 4.52 -17.95 -14.01
CA SER A 337 3.10 -18.28 -14.06
C SER A 337 2.94 -19.82 -14.11
N PRO A 338 2.50 -20.47 -13.01
CA PRO A 338 2.37 -21.92 -12.94
C PRO A 338 1.38 -22.52 -13.96
N ARG A 339 0.41 -21.74 -14.45
CA ARG A 339 -0.58 -22.16 -15.47
C ARG A 339 -0.01 -22.13 -16.87
N SER A 340 0.53 -20.98 -17.29
CA SER A 340 1.11 -20.83 -18.64
C SER A 340 2.51 -21.46 -18.76
N ARG A 341 3.12 -21.87 -17.63
CA ARG A 341 4.40 -22.60 -17.53
C ARG A 341 5.56 -21.87 -18.21
N ARG A 342 5.54 -20.55 -18.05
CA ARG A 342 6.51 -19.57 -18.57
C ARG A 342 6.69 -18.43 -17.57
N LEU A 343 7.72 -17.62 -17.83
CA LEU A 343 7.92 -16.33 -17.21
C LEU A 343 7.04 -15.28 -17.88
N GLU A 344 6.53 -14.33 -17.08
CA GLU A 344 5.77 -13.16 -17.54
C GLU A 344 6.29 -11.90 -16.84
N ILE A 345 6.01 -10.71 -17.39
CA ILE A 345 6.35 -9.42 -16.77
C ILE A 345 5.06 -8.69 -16.48
N LEU A 346 4.85 -8.34 -15.21
CA LEU A 346 3.69 -7.58 -14.73
C LEU A 346 4.11 -6.19 -14.26
N THR A 347 3.25 -5.19 -14.49
CA THR A 347 3.34 -3.83 -13.94
C THR A 347 2.34 -3.71 -12.80
N ALA A 348 2.76 -4.01 -11.57
CA ALA A 348 1.87 -3.98 -10.42
C ALA A 348 1.72 -2.55 -9.88
N GLU A 349 0.49 -2.05 -9.85
CA GLU A 349 0.17 -0.77 -9.20
C GLU A 349 0.16 -0.93 -7.67
N LYS A 350 0.57 0.12 -6.95
CA LYS A 350 0.72 0.12 -5.49
C LYS A 350 1.61 -1.03 -5.02
N HIS A 351 1.03 -2.09 -4.45
CA HIS A 351 1.73 -3.37 -4.24
C HIS A 351 0.89 -4.58 -4.72
N GLN A 352 -0.43 -4.45 -4.75
CA GLN A 352 -1.40 -5.53 -4.90
C GLN A 352 -2.29 -5.42 -6.16
N ASN A 353 -2.29 -4.28 -6.84
CA ASN A 353 -3.10 -4.06 -8.04
C ASN A 353 -2.38 -4.58 -9.29
N LEU A 354 -3.14 -4.90 -10.35
CA LEU A 354 -2.65 -5.41 -11.65
C LEU A 354 -1.77 -6.68 -11.57
N SER A 355 -1.84 -7.43 -10.47
CA SER A 355 -1.24 -8.76 -10.36
C SER A 355 -2.19 -9.86 -10.89
N GLN A 356 -1.62 -10.91 -11.48
CA GLN A 356 -2.34 -12.17 -11.71
C GLN A 356 -2.39 -12.96 -10.40
N TRP A 357 -3.51 -13.64 -10.11
CA TRP A 357 -3.56 -14.54 -8.95
C TRP A 357 -2.80 -15.84 -9.27
N ASP A 358 -2.19 -16.46 -8.26
CA ASP A 358 -1.30 -17.65 -8.31
C ASP A 358 0.10 -17.53 -8.94
N VAL A 359 0.46 -16.41 -9.59
CA VAL A 359 1.84 -16.22 -10.07
C VAL A 359 2.84 -16.02 -8.93
N ILE A 360 4.08 -16.43 -9.15
CA ILE A 360 5.16 -16.33 -8.15
C ILE A 360 6.16 -15.23 -8.60
N PRO A 361 6.23 -14.08 -7.91
CA PRO A 361 7.27 -13.08 -8.14
C PRO A 361 8.67 -13.67 -7.99
N ILE A 362 9.54 -13.46 -8.99
CA ILE A 362 10.93 -13.93 -9.03
C ILE A 362 11.90 -12.76 -8.84
N LEU A 363 11.71 -11.69 -9.62
CA LEU A 363 12.54 -10.49 -9.60
C LEU A 363 11.64 -9.24 -9.68
N PRO A 364 11.30 -8.63 -8.53
CA PRO A 364 10.61 -7.35 -8.48
C PRO A 364 11.61 -6.18 -8.53
N LEU A 365 11.16 -5.06 -9.10
CA LEU A 365 11.80 -3.75 -9.08
C LEU A 365 10.78 -2.73 -8.59
N ASP A 366 11.04 -2.13 -7.42
CA ASP A 366 10.26 -0.99 -6.92
C ASP A 366 10.50 0.24 -7.81
N VAL A 367 9.42 0.88 -8.30
CA VAL A 367 9.44 2.16 -9.03
C VAL A 367 8.48 3.21 -8.44
N TRP A 368 8.08 3.07 -7.18
CA TRP A 368 7.60 4.21 -6.38
C TRP A 368 8.68 5.29 -6.29
N GLU A 369 8.29 6.57 -6.20
CA GLU A 369 9.27 7.67 -6.11
C GLU A 369 10.17 7.53 -4.86
N HIS A 370 9.70 6.96 -3.74
CA HIS A 370 10.55 6.68 -2.55
C HIS A 370 11.78 5.80 -2.83
N ALA A 371 11.74 4.96 -3.87
CA ALA A 371 12.81 4.02 -4.19
C ALA A 371 14.02 4.64 -4.91
N TYR A 372 13.89 5.88 -5.42
CA TYR A 372 14.95 6.52 -6.22
C TYR A 372 15.03 8.05 -6.16
N TYR A 373 13.97 8.75 -5.73
CA TYR A 373 13.83 10.19 -5.99
C TYR A 373 14.88 11.05 -5.29
N LEU A 374 15.43 10.62 -4.15
CA LEU A 374 16.53 11.32 -3.47
C LEU A 374 17.77 11.46 -4.38
N LYS A 375 18.09 10.40 -5.14
CA LYS A 375 19.32 10.27 -5.93
C LYS A 375 19.12 10.57 -7.42
N HIS A 376 18.02 10.11 -8.00
CA HIS A 376 17.71 10.22 -9.43
C HIS A 376 16.63 11.25 -9.75
N GLN A 377 15.95 11.80 -8.73
CA GLN A 377 14.84 12.74 -8.89
C GLN A 377 13.81 12.19 -9.89
N ASN A 378 13.34 12.99 -10.84
CA ASN A 378 12.35 12.57 -11.85
C ASN A 378 12.88 11.57 -12.90
N LYS A 379 14.16 11.14 -12.84
CA LYS A 379 14.79 10.29 -13.87
C LYS A 379 14.66 8.80 -13.57
N ARG A 380 13.43 8.29 -13.54
CA ARG A 380 13.13 6.86 -13.33
C ARG A 380 13.96 5.93 -14.25
N GLY A 381 14.16 6.29 -15.51
CA GLY A 381 15.01 5.55 -16.45
C GLY A 381 16.50 5.43 -16.05
N ASP A 382 17.10 6.47 -15.46
CA ASP A 382 18.48 6.41 -14.94
C ASP A 382 18.57 5.51 -13.69
N TYR A 383 17.52 5.47 -12.87
CA TYR A 383 17.41 4.54 -11.75
C TYR A 383 17.30 3.07 -12.22
N ILE A 384 16.38 2.78 -13.15
CA ILE A 384 16.23 1.42 -13.73
C ILE A 384 17.56 0.95 -14.35
N LYS A 385 18.23 1.84 -15.09
CA LYS A 385 19.57 1.60 -15.67
C LYS A 385 20.64 1.32 -14.61
N ASN A 386 20.60 2.01 -13.46
CA ASN A 386 21.50 1.78 -12.33
C ASN A 386 21.20 0.44 -11.62
N TRP A 387 19.93 0.14 -11.36
CA TRP A 387 19.50 -1.07 -10.66
C TRP A 387 19.98 -2.36 -11.34
N TRP A 388 20.03 -2.40 -12.68
CA TRP A 388 20.59 -3.53 -13.44
C TRP A 388 22.05 -3.91 -13.11
N ASN A 389 22.80 -3.05 -12.41
CA ASN A 389 24.17 -3.33 -11.97
C ASN A 389 24.24 -3.97 -10.56
N VAL A 390 23.11 -4.03 -9.84
CA VAL A 390 23.03 -4.65 -8.49
C VAL A 390 22.12 -5.89 -8.45
N VAL A 391 21.49 -6.28 -9.56
CA VAL A 391 20.61 -7.47 -9.60
C VAL A 391 21.36 -8.75 -9.24
N ASN A 392 20.90 -9.43 -8.18
CA ASN A 392 21.44 -10.66 -7.63
C ASN A 392 20.87 -11.90 -8.35
N TRP A 393 21.35 -12.13 -9.57
CA TRP A 393 20.91 -13.26 -10.42
C TRP A 393 20.94 -14.64 -9.73
N PRO A 394 21.92 -15.00 -8.88
CA PRO A 394 21.89 -16.27 -8.14
C PRO A 394 20.66 -16.45 -7.25
N TYR A 395 20.19 -15.41 -6.55
CA TYR A 395 18.97 -15.49 -5.72
C TYR A 395 17.71 -15.58 -6.57
N ALA A 396 17.66 -14.82 -7.68
CA ALA A 396 16.55 -14.90 -8.62
C ALA A 396 16.46 -16.31 -9.26
N ASP A 397 17.60 -16.93 -9.58
CA ASP A 397 17.66 -18.30 -10.10
C ASP A 397 17.25 -19.35 -9.05
N GLU A 398 17.77 -19.28 -7.82
CA GLU A 398 17.36 -20.17 -6.71
C GLU A 398 15.84 -20.08 -6.46
N ARG A 399 15.30 -18.86 -6.53
CA ARG A 399 13.87 -18.60 -6.38
C ARG A 399 13.06 -19.12 -7.58
N PHE A 400 13.57 -19.00 -8.79
CA PHE A 400 12.99 -19.61 -9.99
C PHE A 400 12.97 -21.15 -9.92
N GLN A 401 14.07 -21.79 -9.53
CA GLN A 401 14.17 -23.25 -9.36
C GLN A 401 13.18 -23.81 -8.31
N LYS A 402 12.75 -22.98 -7.37
CA LYS A 402 11.68 -23.31 -6.40
C LYS A 402 10.29 -23.08 -7.01
N ALA A 403 10.09 -21.97 -7.71
CA ALA A 403 8.82 -21.61 -8.34
C ALA A 403 8.43 -22.52 -9.50
N SER A 404 9.39 -22.91 -10.35
CA SER A 404 9.17 -23.73 -11.56
C SER A 404 8.68 -25.15 -11.28
N LYS A 405 8.88 -25.63 -10.04
CA LYS A 405 8.34 -26.91 -9.53
C LYS A 405 6.83 -26.83 -9.28
N LEU A 406 6.27 -25.63 -9.07
CA LEU A 406 4.83 -25.43 -9.05
C LEU A 406 4.32 -25.26 -10.48
N VAL A 407 3.55 -26.24 -10.94
CA VAL A 407 2.86 -26.23 -12.23
C VAL A 407 1.41 -26.64 -12.04
N TRP A 408 0.50 -25.85 -12.60
CA TRP A 408 -0.92 -26.18 -12.67
C TRP A 408 -1.25 -26.81 -14.03
N GLU A 409 -2.48 -27.28 -14.19
CA GLU A 409 -3.03 -27.62 -15.50
C GLU A 409 -3.13 -26.36 -16.38
N PRO A 410 -2.59 -26.38 -17.61
CA PRO A 410 -2.71 -25.27 -18.56
C PRO A 410 -4.10 -25.30 -19.23
N TYR A 411 -4.62 -24.12 -19.57
CA TYR A 411 -5.84 -23.93 -20.34
C TYR A 411 -5.68 -22.79 -21.36
#